data_AF-A0A7D4T296-F1
#
_entry.id   AF-A0A7D4T296-F1
#
_cell.length_a   1.000
_cell.length_b   1.000
_cell.length_c   1.000
_cell.angle_alpha   90.00
_cell.angle_beta   90.00
_cell.angle_gamma   90.00
#
_symmetry.space_group_name_H-M   'P 1'
#
loop_
_entity.id
_entity.type
_entity.pdbx_description
1 polymer ?
#
loop_
_entity_poly.entity_id
_entity_poly.type
_entity_poly.pdbx_seq_one_letter_code
_entity_poly.pdbx_strand_id
1 'polypeptide(L)'
;MQYLNIDPIKCEPLRDYMSANGWEVAHQDVGQTELCGYGYVIQWKKGDYKVTMHYEDHQGKAQANLEMSAAVRPEIDAFIEAA
;
A
#
# COMPACT_ATOMS: atom_id res chain seq x y z
N MET A 1 -14.14 2.35 5.22
CA MET A 1 -12.71 2.10 4.89
C MET A 1 -11.86 2.68 6.01
N GLN A 2 -10.72 2.07 6.29
CA GLN A 2 -9.74 2.51 7.28
C GLN A 2 -8.51 3.06 6.57
N TYR A 3 -7.90 4.08 7.15
CA TYR A 3 -6.68 4.70 6.63
C TYR A 3 -5.52 4.49 7.61
N LEU A 4 -4.33 4.24 7.07
CA LEU A 4 -3.11 4.07 7.84
C LEU A 4 -1.93 4.67 7.09
N ASN A 5 -1.21 5.58 7.73
CA ASN A 5 0.08 6.02 7.22
C ASN A 5 1.13 4.97 7.59
N ILE A 6 1.98 4.61 6.63
CA ILE A 6 3.06 3.67 6.83
C ILE A 6 4.39 4.32 6.45
N ASP A 7 5.47 3.80 7.01
CA ASP A 7 6.80 4.17 6.55
C ASP A 7 6.97 3.70 5.08
N PRO A 8 7.39 4.58 4.16
CA PRO A 8 7.63 4.22 2.76
C PRO A 8 8.56 3.02 2.58
N ILE A 9 9.51 2.79 3.51
CA ILE A 9 10.43 1.64 3.49
C ILE A 9 9.67 0.30 3.59
N LYS A 10 8.47 0.29 4.18
CA LYS A 10 7.64 -0.91 4.33
C LYS A 10 6.78 -1.24 3.10
N CYS A 11 6.78 -0.42 2.06
CA CYS A 11 5.93 -0.64 0.88
C CYS A 11 6.30 -1.90 0.08
N GLU A 12 7.59 -2.12 -0.18
CA GLU A 12 8.04 -3.34 -0.89
C GLU A 12 7.84 -4.60 -0.03
N PRO A 13 8.23 -4.63 1.27
CA PRO A 13 7.88 -5.74 2.15
C PRO A 13 6.37 -6.03 2.20
N LEU A 14 5.53 -4.99 2.22
CA LEU A 14 4.08 -5.17 2.20
C LEU A 14 3.61 -5.80 0.90
N ARG A 15 4.15 -5.37 -0.26
CA ARG A 15 3.82 -5.96 -1.56
C ARG A 15 4.15 -7.44 -1.62
N ASP A 16 5.29 -7.84 -1.09
CA ASP A 16 5.70 -9.24 -0.98
C ASP A 16 4.76 -10.03 -0.05
N TYR A 17 4.42 -9.44 1.11
CA TYR A 17 3.45 -10.01 2.04
C TYR A 17 2.09 -10.24 1.40
N MET A 18 1.55 -9.23 0.69
CA MET A 18 0.26 -9.33 0.00
C MET A 18 0.28 -10.48 -1.01
N SER A 19 1.33 -10.53 -1.84
CA SER A 19 1.51 -11.60 -2.84
C SER A 19 1.61 -12.99 -2.20
N ALA A 20 2.31 -13.12 -1.07
CA ALA A 20 2.46 -14.38 -0.34
C ALA A 20 1.17 -14.83 0.37
N ASN A 21 0.28 -13.90 0.72
CA ASN A 21 -0.95 -14.18 1.49
C ASN A 21 -2.22 -14.24 0.64
N GLY A 22 -2.07 -14.42 -0.68
CA GLY A 22 -3.18 -14.63 -1.61
C GLY A 22 -3.98 -13.36 -1.92
N TRP A 23 -3.34 -12.19 -1.80
CA TRP A 23 -3.90 -10.94 -2.29
C TRP A 23 -3.57 -10.77 -3.77
N GLU A 24 -4.60 -10.61 -4.59
CA GLU A 24 -4.46 -10.44 -6.04
C GLU A 24 -4.37 -8.96 -6.39
N VAL A 25 -3.42 -8.58 -7.25
CA VAL A 25 -3.32 -7.20 -7.76
C VAL A 25 -4.50 -6.95 -8.71
N ALA A 26 -5.46 -6.16 -8.26
CA ALA A 26 -6.64 -5.79 -9.03
C ALA A 26 -6.40 -4.57 -9.92
N HIS A 27 -5.53 -3.67 -9.50
CA HIS A 27 -5.13 -2.49 -10.26
C HIS A 27 -3.75 -2.02 -9.80
N GLN A 28 -2.92 -1.58 -10.74
CA GLN A 28 -1.65 -0.95 -10.46
C GLN A 28 -1.47 0.20 -11.44
N ASP A 29 -1.22 1.39 -10.90
CA ASP A 29 -0.93 2.60 -11.66
C ASP A 29 0.39 3.19 -11.20
N VAL A 30 1.17 3.68 -12.16
CA VAL A 30 2.49 4.24 -11.94
C VAL A 30 2.58 5.53 -12.73
N GLY A 31 2.88 6.63 -12.05
CA GLY A 31 2.84 7.96 -12.64
C GLY A 31 3.99 8.85 -12.19
N GLN A 32 4.42 9.72 -13.10
CA GLN A 32 5.20 10.89 -12.74
C GLN A 32 4.24 11.98 -12.26
N THR A 33 4.44 12.51 -11.05
CA THR A 33 3.64 13.64 -10.56
C THR A 33 4.16 14.94 -11.20
N GLU A 34 3.29 15.93 -11.40
CA GLU A 34 3.58 17.18 -12.14
C GLU A 34 4.77 18.01 -11.59
N LEU A 35 5.25 17.69 -10.39
CA LEU A 35 6.31 18.39 -9.67
C LEU A 35 7.50 17.47 -9.36
N CYS A 36 8.17 16.94 -10.39
CA CYS A 36 9.41 16.15 -10.25
C CYS A 36 9.34 15.06 -9.16
N GLY A 37 8.20 14.36 -9.11
CA GLY A 37 7.96 13.29 -8.15
C GLY A 37 7.58 11.99 -8.85
N TYR A 38 7.80 10.88 -8.16
CA TYR A 38 7.41 9.55 -8.61
C TYR A 38 6.39 8.99 -7.64
N GLY A 39 5.26 8.51 -8.15
CA GLY A 39 4.23 7.91 -7.34
C GLY A 39 3.67 6.67 -8.00
N TYR A 40 3.09 5.81 -7.18
CA TYR A 40 2.35 4.67 -7.67
C TYR A 40 1.23 4.30 -6.71
N VAL A 41 0.21 3.67 -7.27
CA VAL A 41 -0.95 3.18 -6.54
C VAL A 41 -1.11 1.70 -6.85
N ILE A 42 -1.17 0.86 -5.81
CA ILE A 42 -1.46 -0.56 -5.97
C ILE A 42 -2.76 -0.87 -5.24
N GLN A 43 -3.68 -1.55 -5.92
CA GLN A 43 -4.90 -2.06 -5.33
C GLN A 43 -4.86 -3.58 -5.34
N TRP A 44 -5.03 -4.17 -4.16
CA TRP A 44 -5.20 -5.59 -3.98
C TRP A 44 -6.63 -5.95 -3.60
N LYS A 45 -7.03 -7.17 -3.98
CA LYS A 45 -8.30 -7.78 -3.60
C LYS A 45 -8.10 -9.19 -3.05
N LYS A 46 -8.94 -9.57 -2.11
CA LYS A 46 -9.04 -10.92 -1.56
C LYS A 46 -10.50 -11.17 -1.18
N GLY A 47 -11.24 -11.84 -2.07
CA GLY A 47 -12.70 -11.92 -1.97
C GLY A 47 -13.34 -10.52 -2.02
N ASP A 48 -14.18 -10.20 -1.02
CA ASP A 48 -14.86 -8.90 -0.90
C ASP A 48 -14.00 -7.80 -0.25
N TYR A 49 -12.76 -8.13 0.14
CA TYR A 49 -11.86 -7.19 0.78
C TYR A 49 -10.95 -6.48 -0.21
N LYS A 50 -10.67 -5.21 0.06
CA LYS A 50 -9.79 -4.37 -0.75
C LYS A 50 -8.74 -3.69 0.14
N VAL A 51 -7.54 -3.59 -0.38
CA VAL A 51 -6.46 -2.73 0.15
C VAL A 51 -5.90 -1.92 -1.00
N THR A 52 -5.76 -0.62 -0.83
CA THR A 52 -5.09 0.29 -1.75
C THR A 52 -3.88 0.86 -1.03
N MET A 53 -2.71 0.81 -1.66
CA MET A 53 -1.51 1.52 -1.22
C MET A 53 -1.25 2.68 -2.16
N HIS A 54 -1.02 3.84 -1.57
CA HIS A 54 -0.56 5.04 -2.26
C HIS A 54 0.86 5.32 -1.82
N TYR A 55 1.77 5.42 -2.77
CA TYR A 55 3.14 5.85 -2.56
C TYR A 55 3.39 7.10 -3.40
N GLU A 56 4.07 8.08 -2.80
CA GLU A 56 4.59 9.24 -3.51
C GLU A 56 5.97 9.61 -2.98
N ASP A 57 6.88 10.01 -3.86
CA ASP A 57 8.18 10.59 -3.52
C ASP A 57 8.32 11.92 -4.22
N HIS A 58 8.36 12.99 -3.44
CA HIS A 58 8.58 14.34 -3.92
C HIS A 58 9.97 14.83 -3.48
N GLN A 59 10.93 14.80 -4.39
CA GLN A 59 12.31 15.29 -4.19
C GLN A 59 13.01 14.67 -2.97
N GLY A 60 12.86 13.36 -2.76
CA GLY A 60 13.48 12.61 -1.66
C GLY A 60 12.65 12.63 -0.37
N LYS A 61 11.43 13.18 -0.41
CA LYS A 61 10.45 13.07 0.67
C LYS A 61 9.38 12.06 0.27
N ALA A 62 9.64 10.80 0.60
CA ALA A 62 8.69 9.72 0.39
C ALA A 62 7.56 9.75 1.43
N GLN A 63 6.34 9.48 0.99
CA GLN A 63 5.17 9.28 1.82
C GLN A 63 4.40 8.06 1.30
N ALA A 64 3.84 7.31 2.24
CA ALA A 64 3.03 6.15 1.92
C ALA A 64 1.82 6.04 2.85
N ASN A 65 0.68 5.67 2.27
CA ASN A 65 -0.53 5.42 3.03
C ASN A 65 -1.30 4.23 2.44
N LEU A 66 -2.13 3.63 3.29
CA LEU A 66 -2.99 2.51 2.97
C LEU A 66 -4.43 2.89 3.22
N GLU A 67 -5.31 2.52 2.28
CA GLU A 67 -6.75 2.52 2.43
C GLU A 67 -7.24 1.07 2.36
N MET A 68 -8.00 0.61 3.36
CA MET A 68 -8.39 -0.80 3.44
C MET A 68 -9.80 -1.03 3.98
N SER A 69 -10.36 -2.20 3.70
CA SER A 69 -11.55 -2.71 4.38
C SER A 69 -11.28 -2.86 5.89
N ALA A 70 -12.25 -2.49 6.74
CA ALA A 70 -12.05 -2.48 8.19
C ALA A 70 -11.67 -3.85 8.78
N ALA A 71 -12.20 -4.94 8.21
CA ALA A 71 -11.91 -6.31 8.61
C ALA A 71 -10.44 -6.73 8.38
N VAL A 72 -9.72 -6.03 7.50
CA VAL A 72 -8.34 -6.33 7.10
C VAL A 72 -7.33 -5.59 7.98
N ARG A 73 -7.78 -4.55 8.70
CA ARG A 73 -6.91 -3.71 9.52
C ARG A 73 -6.03 -4.48 10.51
N PRO A 74 -6.56 -5.47 11.27
CA PRO A 74 -5.72 -6.26 12.19
C PRO A 74 -4.64 -7.08 11.50
N GLU A 75 -4.90 -7.61 10.29
CA GLU A 75 -3.92 -8.38 9.50
C GLU A 75 -2.74 -7.47 9.09
N ILE A 76 -3.05 -6.26 8.64
CA ILE A 76 -2.05 -5.28 8.18
C ILE A 76 -1.28 -4.66 9.36
N ASP A 77 -1.95 -4.35 10.47
CA ASP A 77 -1.28 -3.84 11.67
C ASP A 77 -0.27 -4.87 12.20
N ALA A 78 -0.65 -6.16 12.23
CA ALA A 78 0.26 -7.23 12.66
C ALA A 78 1.50 -7.35 11.76
N PHE A 79 1.35 -7.17 10.44
CA PHE A 79 2.47 -7.11 9.52
C PHE A 79 3.39 -5.91 9.82
N ILE A 80 2.81 -4.73 10.03
CA ILE A 80 3.57 -3.49 10.24
C ILE A 80 4.32 -3.51 11.57
N GLU A 81 3.78 -4.12 12.61
CA GLU A 81 4.46 -4.27 13.91
C GLU A 81 5.60 -5.30 13.87
N ALA A 82 5.49 -6.30 12.98
CA ALA A 82 6.50 -7.36 12.85
C ALA A 82 7.66 -7.02 11.90
N ALA A 83 7.44 -6.10 10.95
CA ALA A 83 8.39 -5.65 9.94
C ALA A 83 9.20 -4.44 10.39
#